data_AF-A0A8X6SCY5-F1
#
_entry.id   AF-A0A8X6SCY5-F1
#
_cell.length_a   1.000
_cell.length_b   1.000
_cell.length_c   1.000
_cell.angle_alpha   90.00
_cell.angle_beta   90.00
_cell.angle_gamma   90.00
#
_symmetry.space_group_name_H-M   'P 1'
#
loop_
_entity.id
_entity.type
_entity.pdbx_description
1 polymer ?
#
loop_
_entity_poly.entity_id
_entity_poly.type
_entity_poly.pdbx_seq_one_letter_code
_entity_poly.pdbx_strand_id
1 'polypeptide(L)' 'MNEQDFTLDFYFRQAWTDDRLSFTPRTGFESLTVGAEVADRIWVPDTFFVNEKSAYFHKATTQNTFLRISANGEVFRSIR' A
#
# COMPACT_ATOMS: atom_id res chain seq x y z
N MET A 1 -15.75 -33.35 1.57
CA MET A 1 -14.76 -32.88 2.55
C MET A 1 -15.08 -31.44 2.84
N ASN A 2 -15.31 -31.06 4.09
CA ASN A 2 -15.37 -29.63 4.43
C ASN A 2 -13.95 -29.09 4.31
N GLU A 3 -13.75 -28.11 3.44
CA GLU A 3 -12.50 -27.38 3.38
C GLU A 3 -12.42 -26.52 4.65
N GLN A 4 -11.31 -26.63 5.40
CA GLN A 4 -11.08 -25.82 6.61
C GLN A 4 -10.65 -24.40 6.22
N ASP A 5 -11.58 -23.68 5.60
CA ASP A 5 -11.34 -22.37 5.00
C ASP A 5 -12.17 -21.29 5.67
N PHE A 6 -11.66 -20.06 5.56
CA PHE A 6 -12.37 -18.85 5.97
C PHE A 6 -12.08 -17.73 4.97
N THR A 7 -13.04 -16.81 4.84
CA THR A 7 -12.91 -15.62 4.00
C THR A 7 -12.70 -14.39 4.88
N LEU A 8 -11.73 -13.54 4.55
CA LEU A 8 -11.53 -12.25 5.19
C LEU A 8 -11.70 -11.12 4.17
N ASP A 9 -12.32 -10.02 4.61
CA ASP A 9 -12.23 -8.70 3.95
C ASP A 9 -11.56 -7.75 4.96
N PHE A 10 -10.43 -7.15 4.58
CA PHE A 10 -9.66 -6.29 5.46
C PHE A 10 -8.88 -5.23 4.67
N TYR A 11 -8.51 -4.16 5.35
CA TYR A 11 -7.53 -3.21 4.81
C TYR A 11 -6.12 -3.68 5.15
N PHE A 12 -5.30 -3.94 4.14
CA PHE A 12 -3.90 -4.28 4.32
C PHE A 12 -3.04 -3.03 4.32
N ARG A 13 -2.36 -2.76 5.43
CA ARG A 13 -1.53 -1.55 5.61
C ARG A 13 -0.07 -1.93 5.79
N GLN A 14 0.78 -1.23 5.06
CA GLN A 14 2.23 -1.42 5.06
C GLN A 14 2.89 -0.07 5.33
N ALA A 15 3.95 -0.07 6.14
CA ALA A 15 4.79 1.09 6.37
C ALA A 15 6.25 0.67 6.20
N TRP A 16 7.01 1.46 5.44
CA TRP A 16 8.46 1.27 5.28
C TRP A 16 9.13 2.63 5.11
N THR A 17 10.45 2.64 5.15
CA THR A 17 11.24 3.86 4.90
C THR A 17 12.09 3.65 3.65
N ASP A 18 12.04 4.62 2.74
CA ASP A 18 12.84 4.66 1.52
C ASP A 18 13.47 6.05 1.38
N ASP A 19 14.75 6.17 1.72
CA ASP A 19 15.49 7.44 1.70
C ASP A 19 15.51 8.10 0.31
N ARG A 20 15.34 7.32 -0.77
CA ARG A 20 15.27 7.83 -2.15
C ARG A 20 14.01 8.66 -2.41
N LEU A 21 12.99 8.50 -1.58
CA LEU A 21 11.73 9.23 -1.65
C LEU A 21 11.67 10.41 -0.67
N SER A 22 12.75 10.68 0.07
CA SER A 22 12.85 11.85 0.93
C SER A 22 12.86 13.16 0.11
N PHE A 23 12.30 14.21 0.70
CA PHE A 23 12.26 15.54 0.07
C PHE A 23 12.34 16.64 1.13
N THR A 24 12.82 17.83 0.74
CA THR A 24 12.86 18.98 1.63
C THR A 24 11.43 19.45 1.96
N PRO A 25 10.99 19.41 3.24
CA PRO A 25 9.67 19.87 3.61
C PRO A 25 9.55 21.38 3.38
N ARG A 26 8.32 21.84 3.10
CA ARG A 26 7.98 23.26 3.04
C ARG A 26 6.92 23.55 4.09
N THR A 27 6.78 24.80 4.50
CA THR A 27 5.74 25.19 5.47
C THR A 27 4.36 24.73 4.99
N GLY A 28 3.71 23.86 5.77
CA GLY A 28 2.41 23.26 5.42
C GLY A 28 2.47 22.08 4.42
N PHE A 29 3.67 21.60 4.07
CA PHE A 29 3.88 20.49 3.15
C PHE A 29 4.93 19.51 3.69
N GLU A 30 4.45 18.55 4.48
CA GLU A 30 5.27 17.52 5.14
C GLU A 30 5.06 16.12 4.55
N SER A 31 4.03 15.94 3.72
CA SER A 31 3.75 14.66 3.07
C SER A 31 3.07 14.82 1.71
N LEU A 32 3.37 13.90 0.80
CA LEU A 32 2.69 13.69 -0.47
C LEU A 32 1.64 12.61 -0.27
N THR A 33 0.42 12.86 -0.70
CA THR A 33 -0.65 11.86 -0.77
C THR A 33 -0.98 11.62 -2.23
N VAL A 34 -0.83 10.38 -2.70
CA VAL A 34 -0.89 10.01 -4.11
C VAL A 34 -1.76 8.78 -4.32
N GLY A 35 -2.24 8.61 -5.56
CA GLY A 35 -3.04 7.46 -5.96
C GLY A 35 -2.21 6.22 -6.24
N ALA A 36 -2.90 5.15 -6.64
CA ALA A 36 -2.32 3.85 -6.95
C ALA A 36 -1.26 3.91 -8.07
N GLU A 37 -1.37 4.87 -9.00
CA GLU A 37 -0.47 5.04 -10.14
C GLU A 37 0.99 5.34 -9.75
N VAL A 38 1.24 5.83 -8.54
CA VAL A 38 2.60 6.05 -8.05
C VAL A 38 3.22 4.76 -7.53
N ALA A 39 2.42 3.80 -7.05
CA ALA A 39 2.93 2.50 -6.61
C ALA A 39 3.63 1.73 -7.73
N ASP A 40 3.22 1.94 -8.99
CA ASP A 40 3.84 1.33 -10.18
C ASP A 40 5.20 1.97 -10.55
N ARG A 41 5.56 3.10 -9.92
CA ARG A 41 6.77 3.89 -10.22
C ARG A 41 7.81 3.85 -9.12
N ILE A 42 7.49 3.25 -7.98
CA ILE A 42 8.39 3.14 -6.84
C ILE A 42 8.57 1.68 -6.48
N TRP A 43 9.60 1.40 -5.69
CA TRP A 43 9.71 0.09 -5.08
C TRP A 43 8.60 -0.10 -4.03
N VAL A 44 7.93 -1.24 -4.10
CA VAL A 44 6.97 -1.71 -3.10
C VAL A 44 7.39 -3.12 -2.65
N PRO A 45 7.16 -3.49 -1.38
CA PRO A 45 7.49 -4.83 -0.92
C PRO A 45 6.56 -5.88 -1.54
N ASP A 46 7.15 -6.93 -2.11
CA ASP A 46 6.45 -8.08 -2.71
C ASP A 46 5.82 -8.98 -1.62
N THR A 47 4.80 -8.47 -0.94
CA THR A 47 4.17 -9.14 0.20
C THR A 47 3.06 -10.08 -0.26
N PHE A 48 3.10 -11.33 0.19
CA PHE A 48 2.12 -12.37 -0.13
C PHE A 48 1.70 -13.16 1.13
N PHE A 49 0.54 -13.79 1.08
CA PHE A 49 0.03 -14.65 2.15
C PHE A 49 0.32 -16.11 1.80
N VAL A 50 1.18 -16.78 2.56
CA VAL A 50 1.65 -18.15 2.25
C VAL A 50 0.51 -19.18 2.15
N ASN A 51 -0.56 -18.99 2.92
CA ASN A 51 -1.70 -19.92 3.00
C ASN A 51 -2.92 -19.40 2.24
N GLU A 52 -2.75 -18.41 1.37
CA GLU A 52 -3.83 -17.93 0.53
C GLU A 52 -4.22 -19.00 -0.50
N LYS A 53 -5.50 -19.35 -0.50
CA LYS A 53 -6.09 -20.19 -1.55
C LYS A 53 -6.59 -19.36 -2.74
N SER A 54 -7.10 -18.16 -2.47
CA SER A 54 -7.54 -17.19 -3.47
C SER A 54 -7.56 -15.78 -2.87
N ALA A 55 -6.99 -14.80 -3.58
CA ALA A 55 -7.03 -13.38 -3.23
C ALA A 55 -7.69 -12.56 -4.34
N TYR A 56 -8.53 -11.60 -3.92
CA TYR A 56 -9.16 -10.63 -4.80
C TYR A 56 -8.85 -9.23 -4.29
N PHE A 57 -8.23 -8.41 -5.12
CA PHE A 57 -8.06 -6.98 -4.84
C PHE A 57 -9.30 -6.23 -5.34
N HIS A 58 -9.88 -5.36 -4.52
CA HIS A 58 -11.08 -4.62 -4.89
C HIS A 58 -10.76 -3.64 -6.04
N LYS A 59 -11.24 -3.95 -7.25
CA LYS A 59 -11.21 -3.06 -8.43
C LYS A 59 -12.63 -2.56 -8.69
N ALA A 60 -12.95 -1.34 -8.27
CA ALA A 60 -14.25 -0.71 -8.60
C ALA A 60 -14.15 0.09 -9.92
N THR A 61 -13.25 1.07 -9.98
CA THR A 61 -12.94 1.91 -11.16
C THR A 61 -11.45 2.28 -11.25
N THR A 62 -10.79 2.39 -10.08
CA THR A 62 -9.33 2.40 -9.88
C THR A 62 -8.99 1.39 -8.79
N GLN A 63 -7.73 0.97 -8.69
CA GLN A 63 -7.30 0.10 -7.58
C GLN A 63 -7.46 0.87 -6.27
N ASN A 64 -8.15 0.30 -5.27
CA ASN A 64 -8.35 0.92 -3.95
C ASN A 64 -7.05 0.91 -3.14
N THR A 65 -6.06 1.66 -3.61
CA THR A 65 -4.76 1.83 -2.99
C THR A 65 -4.52 3.29 -2.70
N PHE A 66 -4.15 3.56 -1.45
CA PHE A 66 -3.73 4.87 -0.97
C PHE A 66 -2.25 4.81 -0.63
N LEU A 67 -1.49 5.84 -1.00
CA LEU A 67 -0.08 5.95 -0.64
C LEU A 67 0.22 7.36 -0.11
N ARG A 68 0.92 7.41 1.02
CA ARG A 68 1.44 8.64 1.62
C ARG A 68 2.95 8.53 1.76
N ILE A 69 3.69 9.54 1.30
CA ILE A 69 5.14 9.67 1.44
C ILE A 69 5.43 10.88 2.31
N SER A 70 5.98 10.68 3.49
CA SER A 70 6.44 11.75 4.38
C SER A 70 7.80 12.29 3.91
N ALA A 71 8.10 13.55 4.25
CA ALA A 71 9.35 14.23 3.84
C ALA A 71 10.63 13.48 4.25
N ASN A 72 10.58 12.71 5.34
CA ASN A 72 11.67 11.86 5.82
C ASN A 72 11.83 10.52 5.06
N GLY A 73 11.05 10.28 4.00
CA GLY A 73 11.09 9.03 3.23
C GLY A 73 10.22 7.90 3.81
N GLU A 74 9.45 8.14 4.86
CA GLU A 74 8.45 7.16 5.33
C GLU A 74 7.33 7.02 4.30
N VAL A 75 7.06 5.80 3.88
CA VAL A 75 5.98 5.45 2.97
C VAL A 75 4.93 4.64 3.71
N PHE A 76 3.69 5.11 3.66
CA PHE A 76 2.52 4.41 4.17
C PHE A 76 1.62 4.02 3.00
N ARG A 77 1.30 2.73 2.89
CA ARG A 77 0.42 2.20 1.85
C ARG A 77 -0.76 1.46 2.48
N SER A 78 -1.97 1.70 1.97
CA SER A 78 -3.18 0.99 2.36
C SER A 78 -3.87 0.43 1.13
N ILE A 79 -4.17 -0.86 1.14
CA ILE A 79 -4.92 -1.56 0.09
C ILE A 79 -6.22 -2.08 0.68
N ARG A 80 -7.28 -2.12 -0.11
CA ARG A 80 -8.44 -2.95 0.14
C ARG A 80 -8.51 -4.09 -0.86
#